data_AF-A0A2D7XY22-F1
#
_entry.id   AF-A0A2D7XY22-F1
#
_cell.length_a   1.000
_cell.length_b   1.000
_cell.length_c   1.000
_cell.angle_alpha   90.00
_cell.angle_beta   90.00
_cell.angle_gamma   90.00
#
_symmetry.space_group_name_H-M   'P 1'
#
loop_
_entity.id
_entity.type
_entity.pdbx_description
1 polymer ?
#
loop_
_entity_poly.entity_id
_entity_poly.type
_entity_poly.pdbx_seq_one_letter_code
_entity_poly.pdbx_strand_id
1 'polypeptide(L)'
;MTYLLAAGCLAACTPFDPDSAAPDQTIETSTESKTALISLINHPLAASCSGCHTPSAESAIPSLSDRSSEDLFDAFMLYKTEADGTTVMHRIARGYSEADIAEISDYLAEMSE
;
A
#
# COMPACT_ATOMS: atom_id res chain seq x y z
N MET A 1 -55.93 -18.54 8.07
CA MET A 1 -54.62 -18.17 7.48
C MET A 1 -53.64 -18.08 8.64
N THR A 2 -52.99 -19.20 8.92
CA THR A 2 -51.96 -19.35 9.95
C THR A 2 -50.71 -18.59 9.50
N TYR A 3 -50.21 -17.67 10.32
CA TYR A 3 -48.82 -17.21 10.22
C TYR A 3 -48.22 -17.16 11.63
N LEU A 4 -47.54 -18.25 11.97
CA LEU A 4 -46.33 -18.23 12.79
C LEU A 4 -45.31 -17.29 12.10
N LEU A 5 -44.57 -16.48 12.88
CA LEU A 5 -43.10 -16.58 12.96
C LEU A 5 -42.49 -15.45 13.82
N ALA A 6 -41.86 -15.92 14.91
CA ALA A 6 -40.61 -15.47 15.53
C ALA A 6 -40.48 -14.02 16.03
N ALA A 7 -40.74 -13.86 17.33
CA ALA A 7 -40.15 -12.81 18.15
C ALA A 7 -38.73 -13.21 18.60
N GLY A 8 -37.77 -12.32 18.36
CA GLY A 8 -36.68 -11.92 19.24
C GLY A 8 -35.76 -12.98 19.88
N CYS A 9 -34.48 -12.91 19.54
CA CYS A 9 -33.40 -12.85 20.53
C CYS A 9 -32.14 -12.22 19.89
N LEU A 10 -31.83 -10.99 20.30
CA LEU A 10 -30.53 -10.36 20.06
C LEU A 10 -29.51 -10.99 21.03
N ALA A 11 -28.47 -11.62 20.50
CA ALA A 11 -27.22 -11.94 21.20
C ALA A 11 -26.13 -12.01 20.10
N ALA A 12 -25.01 -11.31 20.15
CA ALA A 12 -24.21 -10.94 21.31
C ALA A 12 -23.38 -9.67 21.05
N CYS A 13 -23.43 -8.71 21.97
CA CYS A 13 -22.31 -7.83 22.25
C CYS A 13 -21.59 -8.43 23.46
N THR A 14 -20.40 -8.99 23.28
CA THR A 14 -19.51 -9.28 24.41
C THR A 14 -18.82 -7.97 24.83
N PRO A 15 -18.61 -7.73 26.14
CA PRO A 15 -17.88 -6.56 26.62
C PRO A 15 -16.40 -6.64 26.22
N PHE A 16 -15.84 -5.49 25.86
CA PHE A 16 -14.42 -5.26 25.65
C PHE A 16 -13.77 -5.07 27.02
N ASP A 17 -12.93 -6.02 27.46
CA ASP A 17 -12.15 -5.94 28.70
C ASP A 17 -10.89 -5.08 28.49
N PRO A 18 -10.72 -3.93 29.18
CA PRO A 18 -9.57 -3.05 28.98
C PRO A 18 -8.34 -3.37 29.87
N ASP A 19 -8.33 -4.47 30.63
CA ASP A 19 -7.26 -4.78 31.59
C ASP A 19 -6.71 -6.20 31.39
N SER A 20 -6.15 -6.46 30.22
CA SER A 20 -5.25 -7.59 30.02
C SER A 20 -3.95 -7.06 29.42
N ALA A 21 -3.00 -6.80 30.32
CA ALA A 21 -1.67 -6.31 30.03
C ALA A 21 -0.99 -7.15 28.94
N ALA A 22 -0.78 -6.53 27.78
CA ALA A 22 0.08 -7.07 26.74
C ALA A 22 1.55 -7.01 27.20
N PRO A 23 2.39 -7.99 26.80
CA PRO A 23 3.78 -8.06 27.20
C PRO A 23 4.61 -6.91 26.62
N ASP A 24 5.50 -6.38 27.45
CA ASP A 24 6.59 -5.48 27.11
C ASP A 24 7.43 -6.06 25.96
N GLN A 25 7.35 -5.45 24.78
CA GLN A 25 8.22 -5.76 23.65
C GLN A 25 9.13 -4.56 23.39
N THR A 26 10.32 -4.63 23.96
CA THR A 26 11.48 -3.85 23.53
C THR A 26 11.88 -4.29 22.11
N ILE A 27 11.36 -3.58 21.12
CA ILE A 27 11.59 -3.74 19.68
C ILE A 27 12.92 -3.03 19.33
N GLU A 28 14.06 -3.68 19.60
CA GLU A 28 15.39 -3.24 19.15
C GLU A 28 15.90 -4.04 17.94
N THR A 29 15.19 -5.11 17.53
CA THR A 29 15.40 -5.86 16.27
C THR A 29 14.51 -5.34 15.14
N SER A 30 13.94 -4.14 15.34
CA SER A 30 12.82 -3.58 14.58
C SER A 30 13.14 -3.23 13.14
N THR A 31 14.28 -2.59 12.92
CA THR A 31 14.56 -1.86 11.68
C THR A 31 15.14 -2.75 10.59
N GLU A 32 16.10 -3.62 10.91
CA GLU A 32 16.68 -4.56 9.92
C GLU A 32 15.65 -5.57 9.42
N SER A 33 14.85 -6.13 10.33
CA SER A 33 13.78 -7.05 9.93
C SER A 33 12.70 -6.34 9.14
N LYS A 34 12.36 -5.08 9.47
CA LYS A 34 11.34 -4.32 8.74
C LYS A 34 11.80 -3.95 7.33
N THR A 35 13.05 -3.53 7.15
CA THR A 35 13.59 -3.24 5.80
C THR A 35 13.64 -4.50 4.93
N ALA A 36 14.08 -5.64 5.48
CA ALA A 36 14.08 -6.90 4.75
C ALA A 36 12.65 -7.36 4.37
N LEU A 37 11.67 -7.14 5.25
CA LEU A 37 10.26 -7.41 4.98
C LEU A 37 9.69 -6.46 3.92
N ILE A 38 10.02 -5.16 3.98
CA ILE A 38 9.64 -4.15 2.99
C ILE A 38 10.11 -4.57 1.60
N SER A 39 11.39 -4.93 1.45
CA SER A 39 11.94 -5.36 0.16
C SER A 39 11.28 -6.63 -0.39
N LEU A 40 11.04 -7.63 0.48
CA LEU A 40 10.36 -8.88 0.11
C LEU A 40 8.91 -8.66 -0.37
N ILE A 41 8.24 -7.65 0.15
CA ILE A 41 6.86 -7.29 -0.22
C ILE A 41 6.87 -6.40 -1.46
N ASN A 42 7.75 -5.41 -1.54
CA ASN A 42 7.66 -4.35 -2.54
C ASN A 42 8.13 -4.76 -3.93
N HIS A 43 9.15 -5.63 -4.05
CA HIS A 43 9.57 -6.20 -5.34
C HIS A 43 8.41 -6.85 -6.13
N PRO A 44 7.65 -7.81 -5.56
CA PRO A 44 6.52 -8.39 -6.26
C PRO A 44 5.36 -7.40 -6.45
N LEU A 45 5.20 -6.40 -5.56
CA LEU A 45 4.19 -5.34 -5.75
C LEU A 45 4.54 -4.46 -6.95
N ALA A 46 5.80 -4.10 -7.15
CA ALA A 46 6.23 -3.27 -8.27
C ALA A 46 6.05 -3.96 -9.63
N ALA A 47 6.05 -5.30 -9.68
CA ALA A 47 5.63 -6.03 -10.88
C ALA A 47 4.18 -5.71 -11.30
N SER A 48 3.31 -5.37 -10.33
CA SER A 48 1.91 -4.99 -10.59
C SER A 48 1.79 -3.64 -11.31
N CYS A 49 2.81 -2.77 -11.23
CA CYS A 49 2.81 -1.46 -11.90
C CYS A 49 2.74 -1.60 -13.43
N SER A 50 3.37 -2.63 -13.98
CA SER A 50 3.38 -2.95 -15.41
C SER A 50 2.01 -3.22 -16.02
N GLY A 51 1.00 -3.56 -15.20
CA GLY A 51 -0.37 -3.79 -15.68
C GLY A 51 -1.05 -2.54 -16.24
N CYS A 52 -0.59 -1.35 -15.82
CA CYS A 52 -1.03 -0.06 -16.36
C CYS A 52 0.10 0.66 -17.10
N HIS A 53 1.32 0.61 -16.57
CA HIS A 53 2.49 1.29 -17.12
C HIS A 53 3.27 0.40 -18.09
N THR A 54 2.70 0.16 -19.25
CA THR A 54 3.38 -0.65 -20.27
C THR A 54 4.49 0.17 -20.97
N PRO A 55 5.55 -0.48 -21.49
CA PRO A 55 6.62 0.23 -22.20
C PRO A 55 6.15 0.94 -23.47
N SER A 56 5.03 0.50 -24.06
CA SER A 56 4.39 1.13 -25.22
C SER A 56 3.32 2.15 -24.83
N ALA A 57 3.30 2.64 -23.59
CA ALA A 57 2.28 3.57 -23.13
C ALA A 57 2.64 5.02 -23.53
N GLU A 58 1.84 5.59 -24.43
CA GLU A 58 2.14 6.86 -25.11
C GLU A 58 1.20 8.01 -24.72
N SER A 59 0.30 7.83 -23.74
CA SER A 59 -0.78 8.80 -23.48
C SER A 59 -1.12 8.96 -22.00
N ALA A 60 -2.34 8.60 -21.58
CA ALA A 60 -2.88 8.93 -20.26
C ALA A 60 -2.17 8.21 -19.09
N ILE A 61 -1.46 7.12 -19.39
CA ILE A 61 -0.61 6.40 -18.45
C ILE A 61 0.76 6.37 -19.10
N PRO A 62 1.78 7.06 -18.57
CA PRO A 62 3.10 7.09 -19.18
C PRO A 62 3.85 5.78 -18.91
N SER A 63 4.77 5.43 -19.81
CA SER A 63 5.78 4.41 -19.48
C SER A 63 6.63 4.88 -18.29
N LEU A 64 6.99 3.93 -17.43
CA LEU A 64 7.96 4.14 -16.35
C LEU A 64 9.39 3.77 -16.78
N SER A 65 9.56 3.25 -17.99
CA SER A 65 10.88 2.98 -18.56
C SER A 65 11.71 4.26 -18.64
N ASP A 66 13.03 4.14 -18.49
CA ASP A 66 14.00 5.23 -18.60
C ASP A 66 13.84 6.36 -17.55
N ARG A 67 13.14 6.10 -16.44
CA ARG A 67 13.03 7.05 -15.32
C ARG A 67 14.02 6.70 -14.23
N SER A 68 14.70 7.72 -13.69
CA SER A 68 15.55 7.53 -12.53
C SER A 68 14.71 7.23 -11.28
N SER A 69 15.31 6.57 -10.28
CA SER A 69 14.62 6.33 -9.01
C SER A 69 14.16 7.63 -8.35
N GLU A 70 14.97 8.69 -8.40
CA GLU A 70 14.62 10.02 -7.87
C GLU A 70 13.39 10.61 -8.57
N ASP A 71 13.34 10.56 -9.90
CA ASP A 71 12.18 11.04 -10.66
C ASP A 71 10.90 10.26 -10.32
N LEU A 72 11.04 8.93 -10.16
CA LEU A 72 9.93 8.06 -9.80
C LEU A 72 9.42 8.38 -8.40
N PHE A 73 10.33 8.51 -7.43
CA PHE A 73 10.01 8.85 -6.05
C PHE A 73 9.27 10.18 -5.96
N ASP A 74 9.81 11.24 -6.60
CA ASP A 74 9.22 12.56 -6.60
C ASP A 74 7.82 12.57 -7.22
N ALA A 75 7.65 11.91 -8.37
CA ALA A 75 6.35 11.78 -9.01
C ALA A 75 5.35 11.02 -8.12
N PHE A 76 5.79 9.96 -7.45
CA PHE A 76 4.95 9.19 -6.54
C PHE A 76 4.54 10.01 -5.31
N MET A 77 5.46 10.77 -4.74
CA MET A 77 5.20 11.66 -3.61
C MET A 77 4.29 12.82 -3.98
N LEU A 78 4.40 13.36 -5.20
CA LEU A 78 3.46 14.32 -5.75
C LEU A 78 2.04 13.75 -5.75
N TYR A 79 1.84 12.54 -6.30
CA TYR A 79 0.54 11.87 -6.27
C TYR A 79 0.06 11.57 -4.86
N LYS A 80 0.95 11.18 -3.94
CA LYS A 80 0.57 10.86 -2.55
C LYS A 80 0.04 12.09 -1.80
N THR A 81 0.68 13.24 -2.01
CA THR A 81 0.46 14.46 -1.22
C THR A 81 -0.49 15.47 -1.89
N GLU A 82 -0.89 15.23 -3.13
CA GLU A 82 -1.87 16.05 -3.84
C GLU A 82 -3.18 16.17 -3.04
N ALA A 83 -3.54 17.39 -2.62
CA ALA A 83 -4.67 17.60 -1.69
C ALA A 83 -6.02 17.19 -2.28
N ASP A 84 -6.25 17.52 -3.55
CA ASP A 84 -7.50 17.29 -4.28
C ASP A 84 -7.29 16.35 -5.48
N GLY A 85 -6.39 15.39 -5.34
CA GLY A 85 -6.02 14.48 -6.43
C GLY A 85 -7.21 13.64 -6.91
N THR A 86 -7.41 13.60 -8.22
CA THR A 86 -8.51 12.83 -8.85
C THR A 86 -8.01 11.63 -9.65
N THR A 87 -6.69 11.51 -9.78
CA THR A 87 -6.06 10.46 -10.59
C THR A 87 -6.14 9.10 -9.92
N VAL A 88 -6.06 8.03 -10.72
CA VAL A 88 -5.89 6.68 -10.18
C VAL A 88 -4.60 6.59 -9.36
N MET A 89 -3.52 7.21 -9.83
CA MET A 89 -2.24 7.22 -9.12
C MET A 89 -2.31 7.91 -7.77
N HIS A 90 -3.06 9.00 -7.62
CA HIS A 90 -3.30 9.60 -6.30
C HIS A 90 -3.88 8.58 -5.31
N ARG A 91 -4.87 7.79 -5.75
CA ARG A 91 -5.50 6.73 -4.92
C ARG A 91 -4.54 5.61 -4.58
N ILE A 92 -3.73 5.17 -5.54
CA ILE A 92 -2.72 4.12 -5.35
C ILE A 92 -1.62 4.60 -4.40
N ALA A 93 -1.10 5.82 -4.61
CA ALA A 93 0.07 6.32 -3.92
C ALA A 93 -0.13 6.51 -2.41
N ARG A 94 -1.37 6.81 -1.98
CA ARG A 94 -1.69 6.92 -0.55
C ARG A 94 -1.63 5.60 0.21
N GLY A 95 -1.68 4.46 -0.50
CA GLY A 95 -1.58 3.13 0.12
C GLY A 95 -0.16 2.73 0.54
N TYR A 96 0.87 3.41 0.04
CA TYR A 96 2.27 3.08 0.30
C TYR A 96 2.87 4.01 1.36
N SER A 97 3.75 3.50 2.22
CA SER A 97 4.57 4.37 3.08
C SER A 97 5.68 5.02 2.28
N GLU A 98 6.32 6.06 2.81
CA GLU A 98 7.46 6.72 2.14
C GLU A 98 8.64 5.76 1.92
N ALA A 99 8.89 4.86 2.88
CA ALA A 99 9.90 3.81 2.75
C ALA A 99 9.55 2.81 1.65
N ASP A 100 8.26 2.50 1.47
CA ASP A 100 7.83 1.62 0.37
C ASP A 100 7.99 2.31 -0.98
N ILE A 101 7.70 3.61 -1.05
CA ILE A 101 7.83 4.40 -2.27
C ILE A 101 9.30 4.48 -2.71
N ALA A 102 10.23 4.67 -1.78
CA ALA A 102 11.66 4.63 -2.06
C ALA A 102 12.08 3.28 -2.67
N GLU A 103 11.76 2.18 -2.00
CA GLU A 103 12.11 0.82 -2.46
C GLU A 103 11.49 0.48 -3.83
N ILE A 104 10.22 0.85 -4.04
CA ILE A 104 9.53 0.62 -5.32
C ILE A 104 10.17 1.44 -6.44
N SER A 105 10.57 2.69 -6.15
CA SER A 105 11.20 3.57 -7.13
C SER A 105 12.58 3.07 -7.54
N ASP A 106 13.38 2.61 -6.57
CA ASP A 106 14.69 1.99 -6.82
C ASP A 106 14.55 0.76 -7.70
N TYR A 107 13.66 -0.16 -7.32
CA TYR A 107 13.44 -1.39 -8.08
C TYR A 107 12.91 -1.13 -9.50
N LEU A 108 11.99 -0.18 -9.68
CA LEU A 108 11.46 0.16 -11.01
C LEU A 108 12.53 0.78 -11.91
N ALA A 109 13.43 1.59 -11.36
CA ALA A 109 14.56 2.14 -12.09
C ALA A 109 15.52 1.03 -12.55
N GLU A 110 15.84 0.08 -11.66
CA GLU A 110 16.68 -1.09 -11.96
C GLU A 110 16.05 -2.08 -12.95
N MET A 111 14.72 -2.14 -13.04
CA MET A 111 14.03 -2.96 -14.05
C MET A 111 13.93 -2.29 -15.43
N SER A 112 14.20 -0.99 -15.49
CA SER A 112 13.98 -0.18 -16.70
C SER A 112 15.19 -0.08 -17.63
N GLU A 113 16.30 -0.70 -17.25
CA GLU A 113 17.54 -0.86 -18.02
C GLU A 113 17.52 -2.03 -19.02
#